data_AF-A0A7W0M0H8-F1
#
_entry.id   AF-A0A7W0M0H8-F1
#
_cell.length_a   1.000
_cell.length_b   1.000
_cell.length_c   1.000
_cell.angle_alpha   90.00
_cell.angle_beta   90.00
_cell.angle_gamma   90.00
#
_symmetry.space_group_name_H-M   'P 1'
#
loop_
_entity.id
_entity.type
_entity.pdbx_description
1 polymer ?
#
loop_
_entity_poly.entity_id
_entity_poly.type
_entity_poly.pdbx_seq_one_letter_code
_entity_poly.pdbx_strand_id
1 'polypeptide(L)'
;MNRGRGWIVAGATLVVLLAVWAASTSRVDILTFREPKPTTPTPPQQGESGRTVDDRQTEASEEVLEWAGTVFVVLLSLLALAALTILVGAVWLRRRRAERERRREGAGARVDHDDAFDQEVPDAIAQAAEDQLTALTAGTPRNAIVACWLGLEEAAATAGIARDPAETSAEFTARTLSTYAVNDTAITVLSALYREARFSEHTLTEAHRSAAVDALRQLRADFSRTVQDPSAHVGSP
;
A
#
# COMPACT_ATOMS: atom_id res chain seq x y z
N MET A 1 -15.66 17.09 -6.61
CA MET A 1 -14.65 17.96 -5.96
C MET A 1 -13.36 17.16 -5.80
N ASN A 2 -12.57 17.04 -6.87
CA ASN A 2 -11.57 15.96 -7.03
C ASN A 2 -10.13 16.46 -6.83
N ARG A 3 -9.95 17.54 -6.05
CA ARG A 3 -8.65 18.23 -5.90
C ARG A 3 -7.59 17.37 -5.19
N GLY A 4 -8.00 16.40 -4.36
CA GLY A 4 -7.07 15.56 -3.59
C GLY A 4 -6.41 14.42 -4.40
N ARG A 5 -7.09 13.85 -5.39
CA ARG A 5 -6.54 12.74 -6.20
C ARG A 5 -5.48 13.22 -7.20
N GLY A 6 -5.62 14.44 -7.72
CA GLY A 6 -4.67 15.04 -8.66
C GLY A 6 -3.29 15.29 -8.06
N TRP A 7 -3.21 15.62 -6.76
CA TRP A 7 -1.94 15.92 -6.09
C TRP A 7 -1.11 14.68 -5.79
N ILE A 8 -1.76 13.53 -5.58
CA ILE A 8 -1.09 12.25 -5.33
C ILE A 8 -0.49 11.71 -6.63
N VAL A 9 -1.26 11.79 -7.74
CA VAL A 9 -0.74 11.43 -9.07
C VAL A 9 0.37 12.39 -9.48
N ALA A 10 0.20 13.71 -9.30
CA ALA A 10 1.24 14.69 -9.59
C ALA A 10 2.52 14.46 -8.77
N GLY A 11 2.39 14.10 -7.48
CA GLY A 11 3.53 13.77 -6.62
C GLY A 11 4.25 12.50 -7.07
N ALA A 12 3.51 11.43 -7.39
CA ALA A 12 4.10 10.19 -7.90
C ALA A 12 4.81 10.41 -9.24
N THR A 13 4.22 11.18 -10.16
CA THR A 13 4.84 11.51 -11.44
C THR A 13 6.08 12.39 -11.26
N LEU A 14 6.07 13.35 -10.33
CA LEU A 14 7.24 14.18 -10.02
C LEU A 14 8.40 13.36 -9.45
N VAL A 15 8.11 12.40 -8.57
CA VAL A 15 9.13 11.51 -7.98
C VAL A 15 9.74 10.60 -9.03
N VAL A 16 8.93 10.02 -9.92
CA VAL A 16 9.42 9.21 -11.04
C VAL A 16 10.27 10.08 -11.99
N LEU A 17 9.84 11.29 -12.30
CA LEU A 17 10.61 12.22 -13.13
C LEU A 17 11.94 12.63 -12.50
N LEU A 18 11.99 12.86 -11.19
CA LEU A 18 13.22 13.17 -10.46
C LEU A 18 14.19 11.98 -10.39
N ALA A 19 13.67 10.77 -10.19
CA ALA A 19 14.47 9.55 -10.19
C ALA A 19 15.06 9.25 -11.58
N VAL A 20 14.27 9.43 -12.64
CA VAL A 20 14.73 9.29 -14.03
C VAL A 20 15.74 10.37 -14.40
N TRP A 21 15.53 11.62 -13.95
CA TRP A 21 16.47 12.73 -14.17
C TRP A 21 17.81 12.48 -13.46
N ALA A 22 17.77 12.01 -12.20
CA ALA A 22 18.97 11.68 -11.43
C ALA A 22 19.75 10.49 -12.02
N ALA A 23 19.06 9.49 -12.58
CA ALA A 23 19.70 8.40 -13.31
C ALA A 23 20.30 8.89 -14.65
N SER A 24 19.65 9.84 -15.32
CA SER A 24 20.06 10.37 -16.62
C SER A 24 21.33 11.22 -16.58
N THR A 25 21.67 11.85 -15.45
CA THR A 25 22.89 12.67 -15.31
C THR A 25 24.14 11.84 -14.99
N SER A 26 24.02 10.52 -14.77
CA SER A 26 25.13 9.62 -14.42
C SER A 26 25.78 8.93 -15.64
N ARG A 27 26.09 9.70 -16.69
CA ARG A 27 27.00 9.24 -17.77
C ARG A 27 28.18 10.20 -17.83
N VAL A 28 29.31 9.81 -17.27
CA VAL A 28 30.58 10.49 -17.46
C VAL A 28 31.46 9.63 -18.36
N ASP A 29 31.88 10.22 -19.47
CA ASP A 29 32.63 9.63 -20.57
C ASP A 29 34.03 9.12 -20.16
N ILE A 30 34.29 7.83 -20.35
CA ILE A 30 35.64 7.25 -20.29
C ILE A 30 36.13 7.07 -21.73
N LEU A 31 36.72 8.10 -22.34
CA LEU A 31 37.54 7.96 -23.55
C LEU A 31 38.63 9.06 -23.59
N THR A 32 39.71 8.87 -22.83
CA THR A 32 41.00 9.52 -23.14
C THR A 32 42.01 8.46 -23.55
N PHE A 33 42.04 8.18 -24.86
CA PHE A 33 43.07 7.36 -25.47
C PHE A 33 44.40 8.15 -25.46
N ARG A 34 45.38 7.68 -24.69
CA ARG A 34 46.75 8.20 -24.62
C ARG A 34 47.45 8.01 -25.98
N GLU A 35 47.98 9.09 -26.56
CA GLU A 35 48.76 9.05 -27.81
C GLU A 35 49.97 8.10 -27.76
N PRO A 36 50.30 7.38 -28.85
CA PRO A 36 51.54 6.63 -28.99
C PRO A 36 52.69 7.55 -29.43
N LYS A 37 53.80 7.57 -28.66
CA LYS A 37 54.99 8.40 -28.96
C LYS A 37 56.06 7.56 -29.69
N PRO A 38 56.62 8.01 -30.84
CA PRO A 38 57.71 7.30 -31.52
C PRO A 38 59.06 7.47 -30.79
N THR A 39 59.88 6.43 -30.88
CA THR A 39 61.12 6.17 -30.12
C THR A 39 62.38 6.62 -30.87
N THR A 40 63.35 7.29 -30.22
CA THR A 40 64.83 7.13 -30.37
C THR A 40 65.62 7.96 -29.31
N PRO A 41 66.93 7.75 -29.02
CA PRO A 41 67.40 7.32 -27.67
C PRO A 41 68.51 8.17 -26.98
N THR A 42 68.94 7.73 -25.77
CA THR A 42 70.27 7.91 -25.05
C THR A 42 70.32 8.96 -23.88
N PRO A 43 71.20 8.85 -22.83
CA PRO A 43 70.96 8.35 -21.43
C PRO A 43 71.50 9.32 -20.32
N PRO A 44 71.78 8.97 -19.02
CA PRO A 44 71.23 7.97 -18.09
C PRO A 44 70.57 8.55 -16.81
N GLN A 45 69.55 7.83 -16.30
CA GLN A 45 69.16 7.60 -14.89
C GLN A 45 69.44 8.67 -13.82
N GLN A 46 68.37 9.34 -13.37
CA GLN A 46 68.19 9.73 -11.96
C GLN A 46 66.69 9.71 -11.59
N GLY A 47 66.29 8.69 -10.81
CA GLY A 47 65.16 8.74 -9.89
C GLY A 47 63.75 8.53 -10.46
N GLU A 48 63.38 7.30 -10.79
CA GLU A 48 61.95 6.92 -10.89
C GLU A 48 61.69 5.62 -10.12
N SER A 49 61.57 5.74 -8.80
CA SER A 49 60.96 4.71 -7.95
C SER A 49 59.76 5.25 -7.14
N GLY A 50 59.25 6.44 -7.49
CA GLY A 50 58.20 7.13 -6.73
C GLY A 50 56.81 7.19 -7.38
N ARG A 51 56.67 6.88 -8.67
CA ARG A 51 55.46 7.28 -9.44
C ARG A 51 54.38 6.20 -9.61
N THR A 52 54.63 4.93 -9.27
CA THR A 52 53.65 3.84 -9.51
C THR A 52 52.85 3.42 -8.28
N VAL A 53 53.16 3.99 -7.10
CA VAL A 53 52.40 3.74 -5.86
C VAL A 53 51.30 4.79 -5.69
N ASP A 54 51.57 6.03 -6.08
CA ASP A 54 50.65 7.17 -5.91
C ASP A 54 49.41 7.07 -6.83
N ASP A 55 49.58 6.74 -8.11
CA ASP A 55 48.45 6.60 -9.05
C ASP A 55 47.50 5.45 -8.65
N ARG A 56 48.04 4.29 -8.25
CA ARG A 56 47.20 3.15 -7.81
C ARG A 56 46.51 3.38 -6.47
N GLN A 57 47.11 4.16 -5.57
CA GLN A 57 46.43 4.55 -4.33
C GLN A 57 45.34 5.59 -4.59
N THR A 58 45.53 6.47 -5.58
CA THR A 58 44.56 7.50 -5.93
C THR A 58 43.34 6.89 -6.64
N GLU A 59 43.54 6.02 -7.63
CA GLU A 59 42.44 5.31 -8.33
C GLU A 59 41.58 4.45 -7.36
N ALA A 60 42.22 3.71 -6.46
CA ALA A 60 41.50 2.90 -5.48
C ALA A 60 40.71 3.76 -4.47
N SER A 61 41.18 4.98 -4.16
CA SER A 61 40.48 5.89 -3.26
C SER A 61 39.29 6.60 -3.94
N GLU A 62 39.36 6.85 -5.24
CA GLU A 62 38.25 7.44 -6.02
C GLU A 62 37.13 6.42 -6.27
N GLU A 63 37.48 5.20 -6.66
CA GLU A 63 36.52 4.10 -6.82
C GLU A 63 35.82 3.80 -5.48
N VAL A 64 36.55 3.92 -4.36
CA VAL A 64 36.00 3.76 -3.00
C VAL A 64 35.14 4.95 -2.54
N LEU A 65 35.29 6.14 -3.13
CA LEU A 65 34.44 7.28 -2.80
C LEU A 65 33.13 7.25 -3.60
N GLU A 66 33.17 6.69 -4.82
CA GLU A 66 32.03 6.62 -5.74
C GLU A 66 30.95 5.62 -5.28
N TRP A 67 31.31 4.35 -5.02
CA TRP A 67 30.35 3.36 -4.49
C TRP A 67 29.78 3.77 -3.13
N ALA A 68 30.58 4.44 -2.27
CA ALA A 68 30.13 4.95 -1.00
C ALA A 68 29.06 6.05 -1.20
N GLY A 69 29.25 6.93 -2.18
CA GLY A 69 28.25 7.90 -2.61
C GLY A 69 26.96 7.23 -3.13
N THR A 70 27.08 6.22 -3.98
CA THR A 70 25.92 5.47 -4.51
C THR A 70 25.15 4.77 -3.39
N VAL A 71 25.83 4.05 -2.50
CA VAL A 71 25.21 3.36 -1.36
C VAL A 71 24.54 4.36 -0.43
N PHE A 72 25.16 5.50 -0.16
CA PHE A 72 24.58 6.55 0.66
C PHE A 72 23.30 7.13 0.03
N VAL A 73 23.30 7.39 -1.28
CA VAL A 73 22.11 7.88 -2.00
C VAL A 73 20.99 6.83 -2.02
N VAL A 74 21.31 5.55 -2.23
CA VAL A 74 20.32 4.45 -2.17
C VAL A 74 19.73 4.33 -0.77
N LEU A 75 20.56 4.38 0.27
CA LEU A 75 20.13 4.30 1.66
C LEU A 75 19.22 5.49 2.03
N LEU A 76 19.60 6.71 1.64
CA LEU A 76 18.77 7.90 1.83
C LEU A 76 17.44 7.82 1.06
N SER A 77 17.45 7.25 -0.14
CA SER A 77 16.25 7.08 -0.95
C SER A 77 15.28 6.09 -0.30
N LEU A 78 15.78 4.97 0.23
CA LEU A 78 14.98 4.00 0.99
C LEU A 78 14.43 4.60 2.28
N LEU A 79 15.24 5.37 3.01
CA LEU A 79 14.82 6.07 4.22
C LEU A 79 13.73 7.10 3.91
N ALA A 80 13.88 7.87 2.83
CA ALA A 80 12.88 8.85 2.39
C ALA A 80 11.56 8.17 2.00
N LEU A 81 11.61 7.02 1.31
CA LEU A 81 10.44 6.23 0.96
C LEU A 81 9.72 5.67 2.20
N ALA A 82 10.48 5.14 3.17
CA ALA A 82 9.95 4.69 4.45
C ALA A 82 9.31 5.85 5.24
N ALA A 83 9.96 7.01 5.30
CA ALA A 83 9.42 8.19 5.95
C ALA A 83 8.13 8.68 5.26
N LEU A 84 8.09 8.66 3.92
CA LEU A 84 6.92 9.05 3.15
C LEU A 84 5.74 8.10 3.39
N THR A 85 5.97 6.79 3.39
CA THR A 85 4.93 5.79 3.67
C THR A 85 4.38 5.92 5.08
N ILE A 86 5.25 6.12 6.09
CA ILE A 86 4.86 6.40 7.47
C ILE A 86 4.06 7.70 7.56
N LEU A 87 4.50 8.77 6.88
CA LEU A 87 3.83 10.07 6.90
C LEU A 87 2.43 9.98 6.28
N VAL A 88 2.29 9.31 5.13
CA VAL A 88 1.01 9.09 4.46
C VAL A 88 0.08 8.27 5.38
N GLY A 89 0.59 7.19 5.97
CA GLY A 89 -0.15 6.40 6.96
C GLY A 89 -0.59 7.24 8.16
N ALA A 90 0.32 8.03 8.74
CA ALA A 90 0.03 8.89 9.89
C ALA A 90 -1.00 9.98 9.57
N VAL A 91 -0.93 10.61 8.40
CA VAL A 91 -1.90 11.61 7.94
C VAL A 91 -3.26 10.96 7.70
N TRP A 92 -3.29 9.77 7.11
CA TRP A 92 -4.52 8.99 6.95
C TRP A 92 -5.15 8.65 8.31
N LEU A 93 -4.35 8.16 9.27
CA LEU A 93 -4.82 7.92 10.64
C LEU A 93 -5.28 9.19 11.36
N ARG A 94 -4.65 10.35 11.14
CA ARG A 94 -5.05 11.62 11.76
C ARG A 94 -6.36 12.15 11.20
N ARG A 95 -6.56 12.06 9.88
CA ARG A 95 -7.86 12.37 9.25
C ARG A 95 -8.96 11.46 9.79
N ARG A 96 -8.67 10.17 9.90
CA ARG A 96 -9.54 9.16 10.52
C ARG A 96 -9.93 9.49 11.97
N ARG A 97 -9.01 10.04 12.78
CA ARG A 97 -9.32 10.48 14.15
C ARG A 97 -10.16 11.75 14.19
N ALA A 98 -9.83 12.74 13.36
CA ALA A 98 -10.58 14.00 13.29
C ALA A 98 -12.04 13.80 12.81
N GLU A 99 -12.28 12.83 11.92
CA GLU A 99 -13.62 12.46 11.49
C GLU A 99 -14.40 11.69 12.58
N ARG A 100 -13.72 10.86 13.37
CA ARG A 100 -14.31 10.16 14.53
C ARG A 100 -14.71 11.11 15.65
N GLU A 101 -13.91 12.15 15.92
CA GLU A 101 -14.22 13.16 16.94
C GLU A 101 -15.46 13.97 16.55
N ARG A 102 -15.61 14.35 15.27
CA ARG A 102 -16.81 15.00 14.75
C ARG A 102 -18.06 14.11 14.80
N ARG A 103 -17.91 12.79 14.67
CA ARG A 103 -19.03 11.82 14.74
C ARG A 103 -19.42 11.42 16.16
N ARG A 104 -18.49 11.47 17.13
CA ARG A 104 -18.79 11.19 18.55
C ARG A 104 -19.74 12.22 19.17
N GLU A 105 -19.72 13.44 18.68
CA GLU A 105 -20.69 14.47 19.09
C GLU A 105 -22.13 14.16 18.63
N GLY A 106 -22.33 13.21 17.70
CA GLY A 106 -23.66 12.79 17.21
C GLY A 106 -24.11 11.37 17.61
N ALA A 107 -23.27 10.55 18.24
CA ALA A 107 -23.49 9.11 18.40
C ALA A 107 -24.25 8.69 19.69
N GLY A 108 -25.00 9.61 20.31
CA GLY A 108 -25.74 9.34 21.55
C GLY A 108 -27.18 8.84 21.36
N ALA A 109 -27.72 8.85 20.14
CA ALA A 109 -29.10 8.46 19.88
C ALA A 109 -29.19 7.00 19.45
N ARG A 110 -29.95 6.21 20.21
CA ARG A 110 -30.49 4.92 19.77
C ARG A 110 -31.45 5.23 18.61
N VAL A 111 -30.97 5.10 17.38
CA VAL A 111 -31.78 5.33 16.18
C VAL A 111 -32.52 4.03 15.89
N ASP A 112 -33.85 4.05 16.00
CA ASP A 112 -34.71 3.02 15.42
C ASP A 112 -34.35 2.89 13.93
N HIS A 113 -34.12 1.66 13.45
CA HIS A 113 -33.80 1.37 12.05
C HIS A 113 -34.94 1.88 11.16
N ASP A 114 -34.79 3.11 10.63
CA ASP A 114 -35.61 3.65 9.56
C ASP A 114 -35.19 2.98 8.24
N ASP A 115 -36.15 2.66 7.37
CA ASP A 115 -35.91 1.98 6.07
C ASP A 115 -34.85 2.69 5.20
N ALA A 116 -34.69 4.01 5.36
CA ALA A 116 -33.66 4.79 4.68
C ALA A 116 -32.23 4.47 5.17
N PHE A 117 -32.04 4.24 6.48
CA PHE A 117 -30.76 3.81 7.03
C PHE A 117 -30.40 2.39 6.57
N ASP A 118 -31.40 1.52 6.38
CA ASP A 118 -31.18 0.15 5.91
C ASP A 118 -30.74 0.09 4.43
N GLN A 119 -30.95 1.14 3.63
CA GLN A 119 -30.45 1.25 2.26
C GLN A 119 -29.07 1.91 2.14
N GLU A 120 -28.76 2.90 2.98
CA GLU A 120 -27.46 3.58 2.96
C GLU A 120 -26.29 2.67 3.36
N VAL A 121 -26.57 1.64 4.15
CA VAL A 121 -25.57 0.71 4.68
C VAL A 121 -25.08 -0.30 3.64
N PRO A 122 -25.94 -1.03 2.90
CA PRO A 122 -25.55 -1.85 1.76
C PRO A 122 -24.75 -1.07 0.70
N ASP A 123 -25.13 0.17 0.41
CA ASP A 123 -24.42 1.04 -0.55
C ASP A 123 -23.01 1.37 -0.07
N ALA A 124 -22.85 1.75 1.19
CA ALA A 124 -21.54 2.03 1.78
C ALA A 124 -20.64 0.77 1.78
N ILE A 125 -21.19 -0.40 2.07
CA ILE A 125 -20.46 -1.68 2.06
C ILE A 125 -20.09 -2.08 0.62
N ALA A 126 -21.00 -1.93 -0.35
CA ALA A 126 -20.74 -2.21 -1.76
C ALA A 126 -19.63 -1.31 -2.32
N GLN A 127 -19.67 -0.02 -2.01
CA GLN A 127 -18.63 0.94 -2.41
C GLN A 127 -17.28 0.59 -1.76
N ALA A 128 -17.28 0.23 -0.48
CA ALA A 128 -16.06 -0.21 0.20
C ALA A 128 -15.49 -1.50 -0.41
N ALA A 129 -16.34 -2.46 -0.78
CA ALA A 129 -15.92 -3.68 -1.45
C ALA A 129 -15.26 -3.39 -2.81
N GLU A 130 -15.73 -2.40 -3.56
CA GLU A 130 -15.09 -1.93 -4.80
C GLU A 130 -13.69 -1.37 -4.53
N ASP A 131 -13.57 -0.49 -3.53
CA ASP A 131 -12.29 0.13 -3.17
C ASP A 131 -11.28 -0.94 -2.69
N GLN A 132 -11.74 -1.96 -1.97
CA GLN A 132 -10.89 -3.04 -1.47
C GLN A 132 -10.41 -4.01 -2.57
N LEU A 133 -11.12 -4.14 -3.69
CA LEU A 133 -10.60 -4.89 -4.84
C LEU A 133 -9.30 -4.27 -5.37
N THR A 134 -9.20 -2.94 -5.34
CA THR A 134 -7.95 -2.25 -5.69
C THR A 134 -6.87 -2.52 -4.65
N ALA A 135 -7.22 -2.45 -3.35
CA ALA A 135 -6.28 -2.73 -2.27
C ALA A 135 -5.68 -4.14 -2.35
N LEU A 136 -6.48 -5.12 -2.79
CA LEU A 136 -6.02 -6.50 -2.98
C LEU A 136 -4.92 -6.66 -4.03
N THR A 137 -4.77 -5.71 -4.96
CA THR A 137 -3.73 -5.76 -6.01
C THR A 137 -2.37 -5.22 -5.55
N ALA A 138 -2.31 -4.54 -4.40
CA ALA A 138 -1.09 -3.90 -3.92
C ALA A 138 -0.34 -4.76 -2.90
N GLY A 139 1.00 -4.67 -2.89
CA GLY A 139 1.85 -5.27 -1.85
C GLY A 139 1.82 -6.81 -1.81
N THR A 140 2.16 -7.38 -0.65
CA THR A 140 2.20 -8.84 -0.42
C THR A 140 0.78 -9.40 -0.22
N PRO A 141 0.51 -10.69 -0.55
CA PRO A 141 -0.80 -11.30 -0.34
C PRO A 141 -1.34 -11.14 1.08
N ARG A 142 -0.47 -11.36 2.07
CA ARG A 142 -0.81 -11.20 3.49
C ARG A 142 -1.29 -9.78 3.82
N ASN A 143 -0.52 -8.77 3.42
CA ASN A 143 -0.87 -7.38 3.73
C ASN A 143 -2.11 -6.92 2.96
N ALA A 144 -2.27 -7.38 1.72
CA ALA A 144 -3.42 -7.11 0.89
C ALA A 144 -4.72 -7.65 1.51
N ILE A 145 -4.71 -8.89 1.99
CA ILE A 145 -5.86 -9.53 2.66
C ILE A 145 -6.21 -8.82 3.97
N VAL A 146 -5.21 -8.43 4.77
CA VAL A 146 -5.44 -7.68 6.01
C VAL A 146 -6.04 -6.31 5.72
N ALA A 147 -5.51 -5.58 4.74
CA ALA A 147 -6.03 -4.26 4.36
C ALA A 147 -7.48 -4.35 3.86
N CYS A 148 -7.77 -5.34 3.02
CA CYS A 148 -9.12 -5.65 2.53
C CYS A 148 -10.11 -5.82 3.68
N TRP A 149 -9.80 -6.72 4.63
CA TRP A 149 -10.69 -6.98 5.76
C TRP A 149 -10.90 -5.73 6.63
N LEU A 150 -9.84 -4.98 6.92
CA LEU A 150 -9.94 -3.74 7.71
C LEU A 150 -10.80 -2.67 7.03
N GLY A 151 -10.79 -2.58 5.70
CA GLY A 151 -11.69 -1.71 4.95
C GLY A 151 -13.16 -2.11 5.08
N LEU A 152 -13.44 -3.42 5.07
CA LEU A 152 -14.80 -3.93 5.33
C LEU A 152 -15.23 -3.72 6.79
N GLU A 153 -14.33 -3.89 7.76
CA GLU A 153 -14.65 -3.58 9.17
C GLU A 153 -15.06 -2.11 9.34
N GLU A 154 -14.39 -1.21 8.62
CA GLU A 154 -14.71 0.21 8.65
C GLU A 154 -16.07 0.52 8.03
N ALA A 155 -16.40 -0.11 6.91
CA ALA A 155 -17.72 0.02 6.29
C ALA A 155 -18.83 -0.55 7.20
N ALA A 156 -18.62 -1.74 7.76
CA ALA A 156 -19.56 -2.35 8.70
C ALA A 156 -19.77 -1.50 9.96
N ALA A 157 -18.74 -0.81 10.46
CA ALA A 157 -18.88 0.09 11.60
C ALA A 157 -19.76 1.32 11.33
N THR A 158 -20.06 1.63 10.06
CA THR A 158 -21.01 2.69 9.70
C THR A 158 -22.46 2.21 9.69
N ALA A 159 -22.71 0.91 9.84
CA ALA A 159 -24.04 0.30 9.76
C ALA A 159 -25.02 0.68 10.87
N GLY A 160 -24.58 1.40 11.91
CA GLY A 160 -25.43 1.75 13.05
C GLY A 160 -25.85 0.57 13.93
N ILE A 161 -25.50 -0.67 13.55
CA ILE A 161 -25.81 -1.89 14.30
C ILE A 161 -25.07 -1.89 15.64
N ALA A 162 -25.80 -2.15 16.72
CA ALA A 162 -25.21 -2.29 18.04
C ALA A 162 -24.29 -3.53 18.09
N ARG A 163 -23.08 -3.32 18.61
CA ARG A 163 -22.10 -4.37 18.88
C ARG A 163 -22.30 -4.93 20.29
N ASP A 164 -22.28 -6.24 20.44
CA ASP A 164 -22.27 -6.86 21.78
C ASP A 164 -20.96 -6.52 22.50
N PRO A 165 -20.97 -6.20 23.81
CA PRO A 165 -19.75 -5.90 24.56
C PRO A 165 -18.65 -6.96 24.48
N ALA A 166 -19.01 -8.24 24.34
CA ALA A 166 -18.08 -9.37 24.25
C ALA A 166 -17.70 -9.73 22.81
N GLU A 167 -18.48 -9.29 21.81
CA GLU A 167 -18.24 -9.58 20.39
C GLU A 167 -16.97 -8.89 19.91
N THR A 168 -16.11 -9.58 19.17
CA THR A 168 -14.88 -9.01 18.59
C THR A 168 -15.18 -8.15 17.36
N SER A 169 -14.23 -7.32 16.90
CA SER A 169 -14.41 -6.49 15.68
C SER A 169 -14.73 -7.35 14.45
N ALA A 170 -14.02 -8.46 14.28
CA ALA A 170 -14.20 -9.36 13.15
C ALA A 170 -15.53 -10.12 13.21
N GLU A 171 -15.98 -10.53 14.40
CA GLU A 171 -17.30 -11.16 14.57
C GLU A 171 -18.43 -10.17 14.26
N PHE A 172 -18.33 -8.94 14.76
CA PHE A 172 -19.27 -7.87 14.43
C PHE A 172 -19.34 -7.59 12.94
N THR A 173 -18.18 -7.51 12.27
CA THR A 173 -18.12 -7.30 10.82
C THR A 173 -18.73 -8.47 10.06
N ALA A 174 -18.40 -9.71 10.41
CA ALA A 174 -18.99 -10.88 9.76
C ALA A 174 -20.51 -10.90 9.91
N ARG A 175 -21.03 -10.65 11.12
CA ARG A 175 -22.47 -10.56 11.40
C ARG A 175 -23.15 -9.44 10.61
N THR A 176 -22.54 -8.25 10.59
CA THR A 176 -23.06 -7.09 9.85
C THR A 176 -23.12 -7.38 8.35
N LEU A 177 -22.07 -7.99 7.79
CA LEU A 177 -22.04 -8.37 6.37
C LEU A 177 -23.10 -9.44 6.07
N SER A 178 -23.30 -10.42 6.97
CA SER A 178 -24.32 -11.47 6.77
C SER A 178 -25.76 -10.96 6.83
N THR A 179 -26.02 -9.80 7.45
CA THR A 179 -27.35 -9.17 7.43
C THR A 179 -27.77 -8.78 6.01
N TYR A 180 -26.81 -8.38 5.16
CA TYR A 180 -27.09 -7.82 3.84
C TYR A 180 -26.56 -8.67 2.67
N ALA A 181 -25.68 -9.63 2.94
CA ALA A 181 -25.13 -10.54 1.94
C ALA A 181 -25.94 -11.83 1.87
N VAL A 182 -26.25 -12.28 0.67
CA VAL A 182 -26.97 -13.54 0.44
C VAL A 182 -26.04 -14.76 0.60
N ASN A 183 -24.71 -14.58 0.46
CA ASN A 183 -23.75 -15.67 0.54
C ASN A 183 -22.76 -15.57 1.73
N ASP A 184 -23.07 -16.28 2.82
CA ASP A 184 -22.21 -16.45 3.99
C ASP A 184 -20.88 -17.17 3.70
N THR A 185 -20.80 -17.95 2.62
CA THR A 185 -19.57 -18.67 2.24
C THR A 185 -18.46 -17.70 1.89
N ALA A 186 -18.76 -16.61 1.18
CA ALA A 186 -17.77 -15.62 0.79
C ALA A 186 -17.20 -14.87 2.02
N ILE A 187 -18.07 -14.52 2.98
CA ILE A 187 -17.67 -13.93 4.27
C ILE A 187 -16.78 -14.91 5.05
N THR A 188 -17.16 -16.18 5.07
CA THR A 188 -16.42 -17.24 5.78
C THR A 188 -15.01 -17.40 5.20
N VAL A 189 -14.88 -17.50 3.88
CA VAL A 189 -13.58 -17.59 3.19
C VAL A 189 -12.72 -16.37 3.51
N LEU A 190 -13.26 -15.17 3.37
CA LEU A 190 -12.49 -13.94 3.57
C LEU A 190 -12.07 -13.75 5.04
N SER A 191 -12.94 -14.07 5.99
CA SER A 191 -12.64 -14.01 7.43
C SER A 191 -11.60 -15.06 7.86
N ALA A 192 -11.59 -16.24 7.23
CA ALA A 192 -10.59 -17.27 7.45
C ALA A 192 -9.22 -16.83 6.95
N LEU A 193 -9.15 -16.32 5.71
CA LEU A 193 -7.92 -15.77 5.12
C LEU A 193 -7.36 -14.62 5.95
N TYR A 194 -8.21 -13.73 6.46
CA TYR A 194 -7.80 -12.66 7.36
C TYR A 194 -7.22 -13.17 8.69
N ARG A 195 -7.90 -14.13 9.33
CA ARG A 195 -7.40 -14.73 10.59
C ARG A 195 -6.05 -15.41 10.37
N GLU A 196 -5.91 -16.15 9.27
CA GLU A 196 -4.64 -16.75 8.89
C GLU A 196 -3.56 -15.68 8.64
N ALA A 197 -3.90 -14.63 7.90
CA ALA A 197 -2.99 -13.51 7.63
C ALA A 197 -2.55 -12.73 8.88
N ARG A 198 -3.35 -12.73 9.95
CA ARG A 198 -3.07 -11.95 11.16
C ARG A 198 -2.45 -12.76 12.29
N PHE A 199 -2.81 -14.05 12.40
CA PHE A 199 -2.48 -14.87 13.56
C PHE A 199 -1.71 -16.15 13.23
N SER A 200 -1.54 -16.50 11.95
CA SER A 200 -0.74 -17.65 11.52
C SER A 200 0.61 -17.23 10.94
N GLU A 201 1.62 -18.09 11.12
CA GLU A 201 2.94 -17.98 10.49
C GLU A 201 2.96 -18.59 9.07
N HIS A 202 1.89 -19.25 8.62
CA HIS A 202 1.80 -19.85 7.30
C HIS A 202 2.06 -18.85 6.16
N THR A 203 2.76 -19.28 5.11
CA THR A 203 3.04 -18.41 3.97
C THR A 203 1.80 -18.28 3.09
N LEU A 204 1.26 -17.06 3.00
CA LEU A 204 0.16 -16.74 2.09
C LEU A 204 0.70 -16.43 0.68
N THR A 205 0.23 -17.20 -0.29
CA THR A 205 0.61 -17.12 -1.70
C THR A 205 -0.40 -16.31 -2.53
N GLU A 206 -0.06 -16.08 -3.80
CA GLU A 206 -0.97 -15.43 -4.77
C GLU A 206 -2.29 -16.20 -4.98
N ALA A 207 -2.30 -17.51 -4.74
CA ALA A 207 -3.54 -18.30 -4.76
C ALA A 207 -4.52 -17.83 -3.67
N HIS A 208 -4.01 -17.49 -2.47
CA HIS A 208 -4.83 -16.95 -1.38
C HIS A 208 -5.35 -15.55 -1.72
N ARG A 209 -4.54 -14.72 -2.40
CA ARG A 209 -4.98 -13.41 -2.92
C ARG A 209 -6.10 -13.59 -3.93
N SER A 210 -5.97 -14.53 -4.87
CA SER A 210 -7.04 -14.83 -5.84
C SER A 210 -8.33 -15.24 -5.15
N ALA A 211 -8.25 -16.13 -4.16
CA ALA A 211 -9.41 -16.55 -3.38
C ALA A 211 -10.08 -15.39 -2.63
N ALA A 212 -9.28 -14.47 -2.06
CA ALA A 212 -9.81 -13.26 -1.43
C ALA A 212 -10.50 -12.32 -2.43
N VAL A 213 -9.91 -12.15 -3.62
CA VAL A 213 -10.50 -11.35 -4.71
C VAL A 213 -11.83 -11.93 -5.15
N ASP A 214 -11.91 -13.25 -5.33
CA ASP A 214 -13.13 -13.92 -5.78
C ASP A 214 -14.24 -13.83 -4.72
N ALA A 215 -13.90 -14.05 -3.44
CA ALA A 215 -14.83 -13.85 -2.33
C ALA A 215 -15.34 -12.41 -2.24
N LEU A 216 -14.46 -11.42 -2.41
CA LEU A 216 -14.86 -10.00 -2.37
C LEU A 216 -15.74 -9.60 -3.55
N ARG A 217 -15.47 -10.12 -4.76
CA ARG A 217 -16.33 -9.91 -5.94
C ARG A 217 -17.73 -10.47 -5.72
N GLN A 218 -17.81 -11.64 -5.09
CA GLN A 218 -19.10 -12.26 -4.76
C GLN A 218 -19.88 -11.42 -3.75
N LEU A 219 -19.22 -10.97 -2.68
CA LEU A 219 -19.82 -10.07 -1.69
C LEU A 219 -20.35 -8.78 -2.34
N ARG A 220 -19.53 -8.13 -3.17
CA ARG A 220 -19.96 -6.94 -3.92
C ARG A 220 -21.20 -7.20 -4.77
N ALA A 221 -21.24 -8.33 -5.47
CA ALA A 221 -22.38 -8.70 -6.32
C ALA A 221 -23.65 -8.95 -5.50
N ASP A 222 -23.51 -9.55 -4.31
CA ASP A 222 -24.64 -9.79 -3.42
C ASP A 222 -25.17 -8.46 -2.84
N PHE A 223 -24.31 -7.58 -2.32
CA PHE A 223 -24.75 -6.26 -1.84
C PHE A 223 -25.38 -5.41 -2.95
N SER A 224 -24.83 -5.45 -4.16
CA SER A 224 -25.42 -4.73 -5.31
C SER A 224 -26.81 -5.25 -5.66
N ARG A 225 -27.08 -6.56 -5.47
CA ARG A 225 -28.41 -7.14 -5.64
C ARG A 225 -29.36 -6.70 -4.53
N THR A 226 -28.91 -6.72 -3.27
CA THR A 226 -29.69 -6.25 -2.11
C THR A 226 -30.11 -4.78 -2.27
N VAL A 227 -29.22 -3.93 -2.81
CA VAL A 227 -29.53 -2.53 -3.13
C VAL A 227 -30.59 -2.41 -4.24
N GLN A 228 -30.56 -3.30 -5.24
CA GLN A 228 -31.47 -3.26 -6.40
C GLN A 228 -32.85 -3.86 -6.11
N ASP A 229 -32.94 -4.85 -5.22
CA ASP A 229 -34.18 -5.52 -4.82
C ASP A 229 -34.34 -5.59 -3.29
N PRO A 230 -34.64 -4.45 -2.64
CA PRO A 230 -34.82 -4.40 -1.19
C PRO A 230 -36.04 -5.20 -0.70
N SER A 231 -37.01 -5.47 -1.59
CA SER A 231 -38.22 -6.24 -1.29
C SER A 231 -37.98 -7.74 -1.10
N ALA A 232 -36.88 -8.29 -1.62
CA ALA A 232 -36.58 -9.72 -1.51
C ALA A 232 -36.20 -10.18 -0.09
N HIS A 233 -35.77 -9.26 0.78
CA HIS A 233 -35.37 -9.57 2.17
C HIS A 233 -36.49 -9.45 3.21
N VAL A 234 -37.65 -8.88 2.85
CA VAL A 234 -38.78 -8.65 3.79
C VAL A 234 -39.73 -9.85 3.88
N GLY A 235 -39.49 -10.92 3.13
CA GLY A 235 -40.38 -12.08 3.06
C GLY A 235 -39.82 -13.36 3.67
N SER A 236 -40.09 -13.60 4.95
CA SER A 236 -40.70 -14.85 5.45
C SER A 236 -40.75 -14.89 6.99
N PRO A 237 -41.93 -15.10 7.60
CA PRO A 237 -42.10 -15.32 9.05
C PRO A 237 -41.62 -16.70 9.51
#